data_AF-A0AAV0XYD1-F1
#
_entry.id   AF-A0AAV0XYD1-F1
#
_cell.length_a   1.000
_cell.length_b   1.000
_cell.length_c   1.000
_cell.angle_alpha   90.00
_cell.angle_beta   90.00
_cell.angle_gamma   90.00
#
_symmetry.space_group_name_H-M   'P 1'
#
loop_
_entity.id
_entity.type
_entity.pdbx_description
1 polymer ?
#
loop_
_entity_poly.entity_id
_entity_poly.type
_entity_poly.pdbx_seq_one_letter_code
_entity_poly.pdbx_strand_id
1 'polypeptide(L)'
;MHDYNAVGQSLPPVFIFPRVRMSDLLMILAPEGSLGLPNSTQSAWINSVLFVKVLEHNKNHIRCTKEDKILLLMDNHESHCSLEAVTYAKENGIMLVNFPPHCTHT
;
A
#
# COMPACT_ATOMS: atom_id res chain seq x y z
N MET A 1 -3.64 2.65 5.20
CA MET A 1 -2.40 3.25 4.68
C MET A 1 -2.74 4.59 4.08
N HIS A 2 -2.09 5.66 4.55
CA HIS A 2 -2.21 7.00 3.99
C HIS A 2 -0.87 7.35 3.38
N ASP A 3 -0.85 7.53 2.07
CA ASP A 3 0.37 7.87 1.35
C ASP A 3 0.32 9.34 0.94
N TYR A 4 1.47 9.99 1.04
CA TYR A 4 1.64 11.39 0.64
C TYR A 4 2.85 11.49 -0.28
N ASN A 5 2.73 12.35 -1.30
CA ASN A 5 3.90 12.74 -2.08
C ASN A 5 4.70 13.84 -1.35
N ALA A 6 5.90 14.14 -1.85
CA ALA A 6 6.79 15.14 -1.24
C ALA A 6 6.22 16.57 -1.21
N VAL A 7 5.19 16.86 -2.02
CA VAL A 7 4.49 18.16 -2.06
C VAL A 7 3.32 18.19 -1.06
N GLY A 8 3.04 17.08 -0.37
CA GLY A 8 1.99 16.97 0.63
C GLY A 8 0.61 16.58 0.07
N GLN A 9 0.53 16.16 -1.20
CA GLN A 9 -0.72 15.65 -1.75
C GLN A 9 -0.94 14.21 -1.30
N SER A 10 -2.15 13.93 -0.80
CA SER A 10 -2.54 12.60 -0.36
C SER A 10 -3.01 11.75 -1.53
N LEU A 11 -2.56 10.49 -1.56
CA LEU A 11 -3.18 9.45 -2.36
C LEU A 11 -4.47 8.96 -1.68
N PRO A 12 -5.47 8.52 -2.47
CA PRO A 12 -6.65 7.88 -1.89
C PRO A 12 -6.27 6.70 -0.99
N PRO A 13 -6.73 6.67 0.27
CA PRO A 13 -6.25 5.72 1.25
C PRO A 13 -6.70 4.29 0.98
N VAL A 14 -5.90 3.34 1.48
CA VAL A 14 -6.25 1.92 1.54
C VAL A 14 -6.65 1.54 2.96
N PHE A 15 -7.81 0.90 3.10
CA PHE A 15 -8.33 0.38 4.35
C PHE A 15 -8.27 -1.15 4.38
N ILE A 16 -7.77 -1.72 5.47
CA ILE A 16 -7.71 -3.18 5.66
C ILE A 16 -8.69 -3.56 6.76
N PHE A 17 -9.61 -4.46 6.45
CA PHE A 17 -10.69 -4.85 7.36
C PHE A 17 -10.51 -6.29 7.86
N PRO A 18 -10.70 -6.55 9.17
CA PRO A 18 -10.60 -7.89 9.75
C PRO A 18 -11.85 -8.73 9.45
N ARG A 19 -12.04 -9.09 8.18
CA ARG A 19 -13.18 -9.86 7.68
C ARG A 19 -12.85 -10.53 6.36
N VAL A 20 -13.51 -11.64 6.07
CA VAL A 20 -13.27 -12.45 4.86
C VAL A 20 -13.92 -11.85 3.61
N ARG A 21 -15.06 -11.18 3.73
CA ARG A 21 -15.82 -10.65 2.58
C ARG A 21 -15.99 -9.16 2.70
N MET A 22 -15.78 -8.39 1.65
CA MET A 22 -16.00 -6.93 1.69
C MET A 22 -17.50 -6.57 1.72
N SER A 23 -17.82 -5.37 2.20
CA SER A 23 -19.16 -4.76 2.10
C SER A 23 -19.01 -3.29 1.80
N ASP A 24 -19.79 -2.79 0.83
CA ASP A 24 -19.74 -1.39 0.40
C ASP A 24 -20.09 -0.41 1.52
N LEU A 25 -20.87 -0.85 2.51
CA LEU A 25 -21.20 -0.07 3.70
C LEU A 25 -19.96 0.37 4.49
N LEU A 26 -18.87 -0.39 4.45
CA LEU A 26 -17.63 -0.05 5.14
C LEU A 26 -16.86 1.11 4.49
N MET A 27 -17.19 1.42 3.24
CA MET A 27 -16.55 2.49 2.48
C MET A 27 -17.44 3.72 2.36
N ILE A 28 -18.58 3.75 3.07
CA ILE A 28 -19.41 4.94 3.19
C ILE A 28 -18.57 6.05 3.82
N LEU A 29 -18.54 7.22 3.18
CA LEU A 29 -17.73 8.40 3.55
C LEU A 29 -16.22 8.22 3.41
N ALA A 30 -15.73 7.11 2.85
CA ALA A 30 -14.33 7.02 2.48
C ALA A 30 -14.03 8.06 1.37
N PRO A 31 -12.82 8.65 1.36
CA PRO A 31 -12.41 9.53 0.27
C PRO A 31 -12.60 8.87 -1.10
N GLU A 32 -12.88 9.68 -2.12
CA GLU A 32 -13.05 9.17 -3.46
C GLU A 32 -11.77 8.46 -3.94
N GLY A 33 -11.95 7.30 -4.57
CA GLY A 33 -10.85 6.45 -4.99
C GLY A 33 -10.25 5.59 -3.88
N SER A 34 -10.75 5.63 -2.64
CA SER A 34 -10.24 4.72 -1.59
C SER A 34 -10.47 3.25 -1.91
N LEU A 35 -9.54 2.41 -1.48
CA LEU A 35 -9.60 0.95 -1.67
C LEU A 35 -9.86 0.25 -0.32
N GLY A 36 -10.87 -0.61 -0.28
CA GLY A 36 -11.15 -1.47 0.86
C GLY A 36 -10.71 -2.91 0.61
N LEU A 37 -9.82 -3.43 1.46
CA LEU A 37 -9.28 -4.79 1.35
C LEU A 37 -9.72 -5.65 2.54
N PRO A 38 -10.52 -6.72 2.32
CA PRO A 38 -10.80 -7.70 3.36
C PRO A 38 -9.56 -8.59 3.59
N ASN A 39 -9.25 -8.87 4.85
CA ASN A 39 -8.26 -9.87 5.25
C ASN A 39 -8.94 -11.08 5.91
N SER A 40 -8.58 -11.41 7.15
CA SER A 40 -9.18 -12.51 7.92
C SER A 40 -10.00 -11.94 9.08
N THR A 41 -10.89 -12.72 9.66
CA THR A 41 -11.63 -12.30 10.87
C THR A 41 -10.73 -12.02 12.07
N GLN A 42 -9.46 -12.39 12.01
CA GLN A 42 -8.50 -12.32 13.12
C GLN A 42 -7.44 -11.24 12.94
N SER A 43 -7.34 -10.60 11.78
CA SER A 43 -6.29 -9.62 11.49
C SER A 43 -6.75 -8.52 10.55
N ALA A 44 -6.52 -7.27 10.95
CA ALA A 44 -6.64 -6.08 10.11
C ALA A 44 -5.28 -5.60 9.58
N TRP A 45 -4.23 -6.39 9.79
CA TRP A 45 -2.88 -6.05 9.35
C TRP A 45 -2.70 -6.35 7.87
N ILE A 46 -1.76 -5.64 7.25
CA ILE A 46 -1.33 -5.94 5.89
C ILE A 46 -0.58 -7.28 5.85
N ASN A 47 -0.78 -8.04 4.77
CA ASN A 47 -0.02 -9.24 4.46
C ASN A 47 0.55 -9.11 3.05
N SER A 48 1.43 -10.02 2.65
CA SER A 48 2.12 -9.98 1.35
C SER A 48 1.15 -9.90 0.16
N VAL A 49 0.04 -10.63 0.19
CA VAL A 49 -0.96 -10.65 -0.89
C VAL A 49 -1.71 -9.33 -0.98
N LEU A 50 -2.10 -8.76 0.16
CA LEU A 50 -2.77 -7.46 0.19
C LEU A 50 -1.83 -6.32 -0.18
N PHE A 51 -0.54 -6.46 0.13
CA PHE A 51 0.45 -5.46 -0.22
C PHE A 51 0.64 -5.31 -1.73
N VAL A 52 0.58 -6.39 -2.51
CA VAL A 52 0.58 -6.31 -3.98
C VAL A 52 -0.59 -5.45 -4.48
N LYS A 53 -1.79 -5.62 -3.92
CA LYS A 53 -2.96 -4.80 -4.27
C LYS A 53 -2.78 -3.32 -3.91
N VAL A 54 -2.05 -3.03 -2.84
CA VAL A 54 -1.66 -1.64 -2.50
C VAL A 54 -0.72 -1.07 -3.56
N LEU A 55 0.26 -1.85 -4.05
CA LEU A 55 1.14 -1.41 -5.12
C LEU A 55 0.39 -1.15 -6.44
N GLU A 56 -0.57 -2.00 -6.78
CA GLU A 56 -1.45 -1.80 -7.94
C GLU A 56 -2.29 -0.52 -7.80
N HIS A 57 -2.86 -0.30 -6.62
CA HIS A 57 -3.61 0.91 -6.29
C HIS A 57 -2.75 2.17 -6.46
N ASN A 58 -1.57 2.17 -5.84
CA ASN A 58 -0.64 3.30 -5.90
C ASN A 58 -0.17 3.55 -7.33
N LYS A 59 0.10 2.49 -8.09
CA LYS A 59 0.46 2.58 -9.52
C LYS A 59 -0.64 3.25 -10.34
N ASN A 60 -1.90 2.88 -10.12
CA ASN A 60 -3.03 3.44 -10.88
C ASN A 60 -3.25 4.93 -10.58
N HIS A 61 -3.00 5.37 -9.34
CA HIS A 61 -3.15 6.77 -8.96
C HIS A 61 -1.95 7.63 -9.32
N ILE A 62 -0.72 7.15 -9.12
CA ILE A 62 0.50 7.93 -9.38
C ILE A 62 0.94 7.85 -10.85
N ARG A 63 0.55 6.78 -11.56
CA ARG A 63 0.89 6.54 -12.97
C ARG A 63 2.39 6.51 -13.26
N CYS A 64 3.19 6.03 -12.31
CA CYS A 64 4.63 5.88 -12.49
C CYS A 64 4.97 4.94 -13.65
N THR A 65 6.18 5.02 -14.21
CA THR A 65 6.68 4.12 -15.26
C THR A 65 8.14 3.76 -15.00
N LYS A 66 8.75 2.90 -15.84
CA LYS A 66 10.17 2.58 -15.70
C LYS A 66 11.06 3.79 -15.97
N GLU A 67 10.57 4.73 -16.78
CA GLU A 67 11.23 5.98 -17.16
C GLU A 67 10.93 7.09 -16.14
N ASP A 68 9.75 7.08 -15.51
CA ASP A 68 9.33 8.03 -14.47
C ASP A 68 9.01 7.30 -13.16
N LYS A 69 10.07 7.05 -12.39
CA LYS A 69 10.03 6.20 -11.20
C LYS A 69 9.55 6.95 -9.97
N ILE A 70 8.96 6.21 -9.05
CA ILE A 70 8.63 6.71 -7.71
C ILE A 70 9.45 5.99 -6.65
N LEU A 71 9.68 6.68 -5.54
CA LEU A 71 10.26 6.13 -4.33
C LEU A 71 9.16 5.92 -3.29
N LEU A 72 8.95 4.67 -2.87
CA LEU A 72 8.03 4.32 -1.80
C LEU A 72 8.86 3.98 -0.55
N LEU A 73 8.75 4.84 0.45
CA LEU A 73 9.38 4.67 1.76
C LEU A 73 8.45 3.90 2.68
N MET A 74 8.92 2.82 3.28
CA MET A 74 8.10 1.94 4.11
C MET A 74 8.85 1.49 5.36
N ASP A 75 8.09 1.10 6.39
CA ASP A 75 8.65 0.40 7.52
C ASP A 75 9.04 -1.05 7.14
N ASN A 76 9.97 -1.62 7.91
CA ASN A 76 10.53 -2.94 7.63
C ASN A 76 9.62 -4.09 8.11
N HIS A 77 8.34 -4.05 7.76
CA HIS A 77 7.41 -5.14 8.06
C HIS A 77 7.59 -6.28 7.04
N GLU A 78 7.59 -7.54 7.52
CA GLU A 78 7.89 -8.74 6.71
C GLU A 78 7.00 -8.86 5.46
N SER A 79 5.76 -8.38 5.54
CA SER A 79 4.80 -8.40 4.42
C SER A 79 5.25 -7.59 3.20
N HIS A 80 6.12 -6.60 3.39
CA HIS A 80 6.61 -5.72 2.31
C HIS A 80 7.71 -6.37 1.46
N CYS A 81 8.29 -7.48 1.93
CA CYS A 81 9.48 -8.09 1.32
C CYS A 81 9.18 -9.36 0.50
N SER A 82 7.92 -9.62 0.15
CA SER A 82 7.59 -10.77 -0.70
C SER A 82 8.17 -10.63 -2.11
N LEU A 83 8.59 -11.75 -2.70
CA LEU A 83 9.16 -11.77 -4.05
C LEU A 83 8.20 -11.19 -5.10
N GLU A 84 6.91 -11.47 -4.96
CA GLU A 84 5.86 -10.97 -5.84
C GLU A 84 5.77 -9.44 -5.78
N ALA A 85 5.70 -8.87 -4.57
CA ALA A 85 5.65 -7.42 -4.40
C ALA A 85 6.91 -6.71 -4.92
N VAL A 86 8.09 -7.27 -4.66
CA VAL A 86 9.37 -6.70 -5.14
C VAL A 86 9.45 -6.75 -6.67
N THR A 87 9.02 -7.86 -7.27
CA THR A 87 9.00 -8.02 -8.74
C THR A 87 8.03 -7.04 -9.36
N TYR A 88 6.80 -6.98 -8.86
CA TYR A 88 5.77 -6.05 -9.33
C TYR A 88 6.25 -4.60 -9.25
N ALA A 89 6.82 -4.20 -8.11
CA ALA A 89 7.31 -2.84 -7.89
C ALA A 89 8.41 -2.50 -8.91
N LYS A 90 9.41 -3.37 -9.07
CA LYS A 90 10.52 -3.17 -10.01
C LYS A 90 10.04 -3.05 -11.46
N GLU A 91 9.10 -3.89 -11.87
CA GLU A 91 8.55 -3.87 -13.23
C GLU A 91 7.72 -2.62 -13.52
N ASN A 92 7.16 -2.00 -12.47
CA ASN A 92 6.29 -0.85 -12.60
C ASN A 92 6.97 0.50 -12.30
N GLY A 93 8.28 0.51 -12.06
CA GLY A 93 9.01 1.74 -11.76
C GLY A 93 8.83 2.24 -10.32
N ILE A 94 8.49 1.34 -9.40
CA ILE A 94 8.37 1.63 -7.97
C ILE A 94 9.65 1.14 -7.29
N MET A 95 10.42 2.07 -6.72
CA MET A 95 11.58 1.76 -5.90
C MET A 95 11.13 1.64 -4.45
N LEU A 96 11.27 0.45 -3.88
CA LEU A 96 10.96 0.19 -2.47
C LEU A 96 12.20 0.45 -1.62
N VAL A 97 12.08 1.30 -0.60
CA VAL A 97 13.15 1.53 0.38
C VAL A 97 12.57 1.36 1.78
N ASN A 98 13.15 0.42 2.53
CA ASN A 98 12.75 0.16 3.90
C ASN A 98 13.63 0.96 4.85
N PHE A 99 13.03 1.51 5.90
CA PHE A 99 13.80 2.06 7.01
C PHE A 99 14.54 0.95 7.78
N PRO A 100 15.74 1.20 8.33
CA PRO A 100 16.43 0.25 9.19
C PRO A 100 15.53 -0.21 10.35
N PRO A 101 15.66 -1.47 10.81
CA PRO A 101 15.00 -1.89 12.04
C PRO A 101 15.39 -0.94 13.18
N HIS A 102 14.38 -0.49 13.93
CA HIS A 102 14.47 0.51 15.02
C HIS A 102 14.52 2.01 14.64
N CYS A 103 14.20 2.39 13.39
CA CYS A 103 13.90 3.79 13.06
C CYS A 103 12.45 4.21 13.42
N THR A 104 11.95 3.80 14.59
CA THR A 104 10.76 4.37 15.23
C THR A 104 11.25 5.35 16.30
N HIS A 105 11.81 6.48 15.87
CA HIS A 105 12.07 7.57 16.80
C HIS A 105 10.74 8.27 17.11
N THR A 106 10.50 8.40 18.42
CA THR A 106 9.38 9.09 19.06
C THR A 106 9.40 10.59 18.78
#